data_AF-A0A8T4YQI1-F1
#
_entry.id   AF-A0A8T4YQI1-F1
#
_cell.length_a   1.000
_cell.length_b   1.000
_cell.length_c   1.000
_cell.angle_alpha   90.00
_cell.angle_beta   90.00
_cell.angle_gamma   90.00
#
_symmetry.space_group_name_H-M   'P 1'
#
loop_
_entity.id
_entity.type
_entity.pdbx_description
1 polymer ?
#
loop_
_entity_poly.entity_id
_entity_poly.type
_entity_poly.pdbx_seq_one_letter_code
_entity_poly.pdbx_strand_id
1 'polypeptide(L)'
;MKSEAPIVFRRLKLREGRGFSLGEIKEAGLNVGKVRLLGIPVDTRRDTVHGENVKTLKETATSAEKDGYRSRRPKMFPKRFSGKVYRGLTSAGKKMRGLKS
;
A
#
# COMPACT_ATOMS: atom_id res chain seq x y z
N MET A 1 -1.22 15.05 -2.49
CA MET A 1 -2.38 14.51 -3.25
C MET A 1 -3.41 14.07 -2.24
N LYS A 2 -4.58 14.70 -2.26
CA LYS A 2 -5.67 14.36 -1.35
C LYS A 2 -6.12 12.95 -1.69
N SER A 3 -5.98 12.02 -0.75
CA SER A 3 -6.73 10.77 -0.83
C SER A 3 -8.19 11.14 -0.60
N GLU A 4 -9.01 11.12 -1.64
CA GLU A 4 -10.44 11.31 -1.49
C GLU A 4 -10.97 10.12 -0.67
N ALA A 5 -11.25 10.39 0.59
CA ALA A 5 -11.82 9.41 1.50
C ALA A 5 -13.31 9.24 1.14
N PRO A 6 -13.85 8.01 1.18
CA PRO A 6 -15.26 7.81 0.92
C PRO A 6 -16.10 8.46 2.02
N ILE A 7 -17.22 9.05 1.65
CA ILE A 7 -18.18 9.59 2.61
C ILE A 7 -18.98 8.42 3.18
N VAL A 8 -19.02 8.31 4.51
CA VAL A 8 -19.74 7.26 5.22
C VAL A 8 -20.72 7.89 6.20
N PHE A 9 -21.95 7.39 6.20
CA PHE A 9 -22.98 7.81 7.13
C PHE A 9 -22.95 6.95 8.39
N ARG A 10 -22.91 7.57 9.56
CA ARG A 10 -23.13 6.88 10.85
C ARG A 10 -24.21 7.60 11.64
N ARG A 11 -25.35 6.93 11.87
CA ARG A 11 -26.58 7.48 12.44
C ARG A 11 -27.09 8.68 11.64
N LEU A 12 -26.57 9.87 11.95
CA LEU A 12 -26.99 11.16 11.39
C LEU A 12 -25.79 12.05 11.03
N LYS A 13 -24.57 11.52 11.07
CA LYS A 13 -23.35 12.29 10.79
C LYS A 13 -22.64 11.72 9.57
N LEU A 14 -22.29 12.61 8.64
CA LEU A 14 -21.33 12.34 7.58
C LEU A 14 -19.92 12.38 8.16
N ARG A 15 -19.10 11.42 7.77
CA ARG A 15 -17.67 11.41 8.10
C ARG A 15 -16.88 10.80 6.96
N GLU A 16 -15.59 11.09 6.96
CA GLU A 16 -14.64 10.37 6.12
C GLU A 16 -14.48 8.93 6.62
N GLY A 17 -14.65 7.99 5.70
CA GLY A 17 -14.41 6.57 5.91
C GLY A 17 -12.93 6.23 5.85
N ARG A 18 -12.57 5.07 6.40
CA ARG A 18 -11.19 4.55 6.34
C ARG A 18 -10.77 4.20 4.90
N GLY A 19 -11.71 3.75 4.07
CA GLY A 19 -11.47 3.31 2.70
C GLY A 19 -12.74 2.82 2.02
N PHE A 20 -12.64 2.58 0.71
CA PHE A 20 -13.76 2.15 -0.13
C PHE A 20 -14.16 0.72 0.19
N SER A 21 -15.46 0.44 0.21
CA SER A 21 -15.97 -0.91 0.47
C SER A 21 -15.70 -1.84 -0.71
N LEU A 22 -15.74 -3.15 -0.46
CA LEU A 22 -15.61 -4.15 -1.53
C LEU A 22 -16.74 -4.03 -2.57
N GLY A 23 -17.95 -3.68 -2.12
CA GLY A 23 -19.09 -3.44 -3.00
C GLY A 23 -18.89 -2.23 -3.91
N GLU A 24 -18.44 -1.09 -3.35
CA GLU A 24 -18.13 0.12 -4.12
C GLU A 24 -17.06 -0.14 -5.20
N ILE A 25 -16.02 -0.92 -4.87
CA ILE A 25 -14.95 -1.29 -5.81
C ILE A 25 -15.47 -2.20 -6.94
N LYS A 26 -16.34 -3.15 -6.59
CA LYS A 26 -16.94 -4.06 -7.56
C LYS A 26 -17.90 -3.33 -8.50
N GLU A 27 -18.73 -2.42 -8.00
CA GLU A 27 -19.61 -1.58 -8.82
C GLU A 27 -18.85 -0.61 -9.72
N ALA A 28 -17.67 -0.15 -9.30
CA ALA A 28 -16.78 0.63 -10.15
C ALA A 28 -16.12 -0.21 -11.26
N GLY A 29 -16.26 -1.54 -11.26
CA GLY A 29 -15.63 -2.43 -12.24
C GLY A 29 -14.12 -2.58 -12.03
N LEU A 30 -13.63 -2.29 -10.82
CA LEU A 30 -12.20 -2.32 -10.50
C LEU A 30 -11.83 -3.59 -9.73
N ASN A 31 -10.58 -4.04 -9.91
CA ASN A 31 -10.03 -5.12 -9.09
C ASN A 31 -9.42 -4.54 -7.80
N VAL A 32 -9.78 -5.11 -6.66
CA VAL A 32 -9.23 -4.76 -5.33
C VAL A 32 -7.71 -4.73 -5.31
N GLY A 33 -7.05 -5.67 -5.99
CA GLY A 33 -5.58 -5.70 -6.10
C GLY A 33 -5.02 -4.47 -6.84
N LYS A 34 -5.66 -4.10 -7.96
CA LYS A 34 -5.28 -2.92 -8.75
C LYS A 34 -5.52 -1.63 -7.96
N VAL A 35 -6.66 -1.53 -7.27
CA VAL A 35 -6.99 -0.38 -6.41
C VAL A 35 -5.96 -0.19 -5.29
N ARG A 36 -5.55 -1.27 -4.63
CA ARG A 36 -4.47 -1.23 -3.63
C ARG A 36 -3.13 -0.79 -4.21
N LEU A 37 -2.80 -1.23 -5.43
CA LEU A 37 -1.57 -0.86 -6.12
C LEU A 37 -1.54 0.63 -6.50
N LEU A 38 -2.70 1.20 -6.83
CA LEU A 38 -2.88 2.63 -7.09
C LEU A 38 -2.77 3.48 -5.80
N GLY A 39 -2.73 2.86 -4.63
CA GLY A 39 -2.64 3.54 -3.34
C GLY A 39 -3.99 4.04 -2.82
N ILE A 40 -5.09 3.56 -3.39
CA ILE A 40 -6.44 3.89 -2.94
C ILE A 40 -6.77 3.03 -1.69
N PRO A 41 -7.25 3.62 -0.59
CA PRO A 41 -7.55 2.88 0.63
C PRO A 41 -8.78 1.99 0.45
N VAL A 42 -8.66 0.72 0.85
CA VAL A 42 -9.74 -0.28 0.79
C VAL A 42 -10.14 -0.69 2.21
N ASP A 43 -11.44 -0.64 2.49
CA ASP A 43 -12.04 -1.12 3.74
C ASP A 43 -12.80 -2.43 3.50
N THR A 44 -12.17 -3.55 3.85
CA THR A 44 -12.74 -4.89 3.65
C THR A 44 -13.81 -5.26 4.68
N ARG A 45 -14.07 -4.42 5.68
CA ARG A 45 -15.03 -4.70 6.77
C ARG A 45 -16.38 -4.01 6.59
N ARG A 46 -16.50 -3.12 5.61
CA ARG A 46 -17.71 -2.34 5.34
C ARG A 46 -18.44 -2.98 4.16
N ASP A 47 -19.73 -3.26 4.34
CA ASP A 47 -20.59 -3.86 3.30
C ASP A 47 -21.50 -2.83 2.62
N THR A 48 -21.68 -1.64 3.22
CA THR A 48 -22.52 -0.59 2.65
C THR A 48 -21.91 -0.02 1.36
N VAL A 49 -22.79 0.27 0.40
CA VAL A 49 -22.43 0.87 -0.88
C VAL A 49 -23.15 2.20 -1.03
N HIS A 50 -22.41 3.23 -1.45
CA HIS A 50 -22.97 4.56 -1.72
C HIS A 50 -22.59 4.97 -3.15
N GLY A 51 -23.58 5.32 -3.96
CA GLY A 51 -23.38 5.67 -5.37
C GLY A 51 -22.49 6.89 -5.60
N GLU A 52 -22.49 7.84 -4.66
CA GLU A 52 -21.58 9.00 -4.67
C GLU A 52 -20.12 8.55 -4.62
N ASN A 53 -19.79 7.65 -3.67
CA ASN A 53 -18.45 7.09 -3.52
C ASN A 53 -18.00 6.30 -4.76
N VAL A 54 -18.92 5.65 -5.48
CA VAL A 54 -18.61 4.91 -6.72
C VAL A 54 -18.17 5.88 -7.82
N LYS A 55 -18.80 7.05 -7.94
CA LYS A 55 -18.39 8.09 -8.90
C LYS A 55 -17.01 8.65 -8.54
N THR A 56 -16.82 9.02 -7.28
CA THR A 56 -15.53 9.48 -6.75
C THR A 56 -14.43 8.44 -6.96
N LEU A 57 -14.73 7.15 -6.75
CA LEU A 57 -13.77 6.07 -6.98
C LEU A 57 -13.34 5.96 -8.46
N LYS A 58 -14.26 6.17 -9.41
CA LYS A 58 -13.91 6.16 -10.84
C LYS A 58 -13.02 7.33 -11.21
N GLU A 59 -13.36 8.52 -10.75
CA GLU A 59 -12.56 9.74 -10.99
C GLU A 59 -11.16 9.60 -10.41
N THR A 60 -11.05 9.19 -9.15
CA THR A 60 -9.76 8.95 -8.49
C THR A 60 -8.95 7.87 -9.16
N ALA A 61 -9.56 6.76 -9.58
CA ALA A 61 -8.87 5.70 -10.31
C ALA A 61 -8.29 6.21 -11.63
N THR A 62 -9.04 7.01 -12.40
CA THR A 62 -8.51 7.58 -13.66
C THR A 62 -7.37 8.57 -13.43
N SER A 63 -7.44 9.38 -12.36
CA SER A 63 -6.34 10.28 -12.00
C SER A 63 -5.11 9.49 -11.55
N ALA A 64 -5.30 8.46 -10.72
CA ALA A 64 -4.23 7.62 -10.22
C ALA A 64 -3.55 6.81 -11.33
N GLU A 65 -4.28 6.39 -12.35
CA GLU A 65 -3.69 5.74 -13.54
C GLU A 65 -2.80 6.69 -14.32
N LYS A 66 -3.20 7.97 -14.47
CA LYS A 66 -2.38 9.01 -15.13
C LYS A 66 -1.11 9.33 -14.34
N ASP A 67 -1.23 9.41 -13.02
CA ASP A 67 -0.11 9.71 -12.12
C ASP A 67 0.87 8.52 -11.96
N GLY A 68 0.47 7.33 -12.42
CA GLY A 68 1.25 6.09 -12.29
C GLY A 68 1.17 5.44 -10.91
N TYR A 69 1.67 4.20 -10.82
CA TYR A 69 1.55 3.37 -9.62
C TYR A 69 2.45 3.85 -8.49
N ARG A 70 1.87 4.18 -7.33
CA ARG A 70 2.62 4.42 -6.07
C ARG A 70 3.01 3.11 -5.39
N SER A 71 3.74 2.25 -6.09
CA SER A 71 4.44 1.16 -5.41
C SER A 71 5.69 1.73 -4.73
N ARG A 72 5.52 2.34 -3.54
CA ARG A 72 6.66 2.52 -2.64
C ARG A 72 7.11 1.11 -2.25
N ARG A 73 7.99 0.49 -3.04
CA ARG A 73 8.68 -0.72 -2.62
C ARG A 73 9.22 -0.43 -1.21
N PRO A 74 8.86 -1.23 -0.19
CA PRO A 74 9.44 -1.04 1.12
C PRO A 74 10.95 -1.11 0.93
N LYS A 75 11.69 -0.14 1.49
CA LYS A 75 13.14 -0.23 1.51
C LYS A 75 13.48 -1.52 2.25
N MET A 76 13.96 -2.54 1.52
CA MET A 76 14.46 -3.75 2.14
C MET A 76 15.73 -3.36 2.90
N PHE A 77 15.61 -3.14 4.20
CA PHE A 77 16.79 -3.07 5.03
C PHE A 77 17.42 -4.47 5.04
N PRO A 78 18.71 -4.62 4.72
CA PRO A 78 19.36 -5.91 4.81
C PRO A 78 19.22 -6.42 6.25
N LYS A 79 18.78 -7.67 6.41
CA LYS A 79 18.68 -8.30 7.73
C LYS A 79 20.06 -8.24 8.38
N ARG A 80 20.15 -7.69 9.59
CA ARG A 80 21.40 -7.75 10.38
C ARG A 80 21.77 -9.22 10.52
N PHE A 81 22.99 -9.59 10.17
CA PHE A 81 23.46 -10.96 10.29
C PHE A 81 23.47 -11.36 11.79
N SER A 82 22.55 -12.23 12.22
CA SER A 82 22.37 -12.63 13.64
C SER A 82 23.06 -13.96 13.99
N GLY A 83 24.17 -14.27 13.33
CA GLY A 83 24.98 -15.47 13.59
C GLY A 83 26.38 -15.14 14.10
N LYS A 84 27.11 -16.15 14.59
CA LYS A 84 28.57 -16.03 14.80
C LYS A 84 29.19 -15.61 13.47
N VAL A 85 29.88 -14.47 13.47
CA VAL A 85 30.37 -13.83 12.24
C VAL A 85 31.23 -14.84 11.46
N TYR A 86 30.80 -15.22 10.26
CA TYR A 86 31.62 -16.05 9.36
C TYR A 86 32.99 -15.38 9.24
N ARG A 87 34.08 -16.13 9.47
CA ARG A 87 35.44 -15.56 9.53
C ARG A 87 35.73 -14.64 8.33
N GLY A 88 35.24 -14.97 7.13
CA GLY A 88 35.40 -14.15 5.93
C GLY A 88 34.69 -12.78 5.91
N LEU A 89 33.83 -12.46 6.89
CA LEU A 89 33.18 -11.16 7.02
C LEU A 89 33.91 -10.22 7.99
N THR A 90 34.53 -10.76 9.05
CA THR A 90 35.35 -9.97 9.99
C THR A 90 36.63 -9.47 9.31
N SER A 91 37.15 -8.31 9.73
CA SER A 91 38.46 -7.81 9.31
C SER A 91 39.57 -8.83 9.58
N ALA A 92 39.57 -9.43 10.78
CA ALA A 92 40.54 -10.45 11.19
C ALA A 92 40.48 -11.70 10.29
N GLY A 93 39.30 -12.23 9.97
CA GLY A 93 39.21 -13.41 9.12
C GLY A 93 39.35 -13.13 7.62
N LYS A 94 39.09 -11.91 7.13
CA LYS A 94 39.56 -11.49 5.78
C LYS A 94 41.08 -11.47 5.70
N LYS A 95 41.74 -10.97 6.75
CA LYS A 95 43.21 -10.98 6.88
C LYS A 95 43.76 -12.41 6.92
N MET A 96 43.17 -13.29 7.74
CA MET A 96 43.55 -14.71 7.82
C MET A 96 43.47 -15.43 6.46
N ARG A 97 42.49 -15.09 5.62
CA ARG A 97 42.32 -15.68 4.28
C ARG A 97 43.12 -14.96 3.18
N GLY A 98 43.93 -13.95 3.51
CA GLY A 98 44.68 -13.16 2.53
C GLY A 98 43.83 -12.26 1.63
N LEU A 99 42.57 -12.00 2.00
CA LEU A 99 41.63 -11.19 1.22
C LEU A 99 41.70 -9.69 1.58
N LYS A 100 42.41 -9.34 2.64
CA LYS A 100 42.64 -7.96 3.07
C LYS A 100 44.03 -7.86 3.69
N SER A 101 44.82 -6.89 3.23
CA SER A 101 46.13 -6.52 3.77
C SER A 101 46.01 -5.93 5.17
#